data_AF-A0A6N9HMX5-F1
#
_entry.id   AF-A0A6N9HMX5-F1
#
_cell.length_a   1.000
_cell.length_b   1.000
_cell.length_c   1.000
_cell.angle_alpha   90.00
_cell.angle_beta   90.00
_cell.angle_gamma   90.00
#
_symmetry.space_group_name_H-M   'P 1'
#
loop_
_entity.id
_entity.type
_entity.pdbx_description
1 polymer ?
#
loop_
_entity_poly.entity_id
_entity_poly.type
_entity_poly.pdbx_seq_one_letter_code
_entity_poly.pdbx_strand_id
1 'polypeptide(L)'
;MTFGTSAYLEWRFALAPNGAARPLIAPLAELLGASPEEIDHYSKKPFRNGELEQLAIWTQRVVSVSDQGSRAKTAKKFWAAQALAMPILIREPLRTAQADPVAVRLLQVGADALYDAGYPQFEKLRQVCHELVNWLIKQAWKRVVLIESPLGNCVPVAVLHSLAGRAGLSTQVVTWNAPRNDRAGAGWTVSDSAGSLSSDVDPGDLVVFADDVITGTRFVKTFDALSKKFPGRVLPIAMAFNDPMKSETSPDQLKRVRSRASKAEQLFGYPHTFVNFPILPAFRIDAGAPVYWESPVIWGETDLVAGKRKVNLIFNLIDHLFHTLNDLTKPTSALAKYLHKAWQKDTTGASYAFAAGLREEVFSNLSNQLNIDEVRLTLDARAREAYPADFTGLVEGIDEEEVKQRWDWLRTTFLELAQAKLRSDEAYVLWRAFDETFAASHSQVRPRPSRDHAYAAYALQYNDVVRSFHERLVMRIALGDTV
;
A
#
# COMPACT_ATOMS: atom_id res chain seq x y z
N MET A 1 -6.74 -21.01 -31.42
CA MET A 1 -6.33 -22.00 -30.41
C MET A 1 -7.35 -21.99 -29.29
N THR A 2 -8.01 -23.12 -29.00
CA THR A 2 -8.89 -23.24 -27.83
C THR A 2 -8.08 -23.84 -26.69
N PHE A 3 -7.70 -23.03 -25.71
CA PHE A 3 -7.11 -23.54 -24.47
C PHE A 3 -8.24 -24.11 -23.60
N GLY A 4 -8.04 -25.28 -23.00
CA GLY A 4 -8.95 -25.78 -21.95
C GLY A 4 -8.88 -24.94 -20.67
N THR A 5 -9.61 -25.34 -19.63
CA THR A 5 -9.48 -24.77 -18.28
C THR A 5 -8.07 -25.07 -17.75
N SER A 6 -7.39 -24.09 -17.15
CA SER A 6 -6.04 -24.28 -16.60
C SER A 6 -6.04 -25.22 -15.39
N ALA A 7 -5.31 -26.33 -15.47
CA ALA A 7 -5.14 -27.25 -14.33
C ALA A 7 -4.38 -26.60 -13.17
N TYR A 8 -3.40 -25.72 -13.47
CA TYR A 8 -2.66 -25.00 -12.45
C TYR A 8 -3.56 -24.02 -11.69
N LEU A 9 -4.40 -23.24 -12.40
CA LEU A 9 -5.30 -22.31 -11.74
C LEU A 9 -6.40 -23.04 -10.97
N GLU A 10 -6.96 -24.12 -11.52
CA GLU A 10 -7.91 -24.97 -10.80
C GLU A 10 -7.30 -25.50 -9.49
N TRP A 11 -6.09 -26.07 -9.56
CA TRP A 11 -5.37 -26.49 -8.36
C TRP A 11 -5.12 -25.33 -7.39
N ARG A 12 -4.68 -24.17 -7.89
CA ARG A 12 -4.35 -22.99 -7.07
C ARG A 12 -5.55 -22.49 -6.27
N PHE A 13 -6.74 -22.52 -6.86
CA PHE A 13 -7.99 -22.08 -6.23
C PHE A 13 -8.73 -23.20 -5.49
N ALA A 14 -8.35 -24.46 -5.69
CA ALA A 14 -8.88 -25.59 -4.92
C ALA A 14 -8.45 -25.49 -3.44
N LEU A 15 -9.29 -26.08 -2.57
CA LEU A 15 -8.98 -26.24 -1.15
C LEU A 15 -7.75 -27.14 -0.98
N ALA A 16 -6.83 -26.71 -0.14
CA ALA A 16 -5.64 -27.44 0.23
C ALA A 16 -6.00 -28.61 1.18
N PRO A 17 -5.16 -29.66 1.23
CA PRO A 17 -5.34 -30.77 2.16
C PRO A 17 -5.36 -30.31 3.62
N ASN A 18 -6.22 -30.95 4.43
CA ASN A 18 -6.26 -30.71 5.87
C ASN A 18 -4.88 -30.91 6.51
N GLY A 19 -4.47 -29.97 7.35
CA GLY A 19 -3.18 -30.01 8.04
C GLY A 19 -1.99 -29.46 7.26
N ALA A 20 -2.12 -29.18 5.95
CA ALA A 20 -1.02 -28.61 5.14
C ALA A 20 -0.61 -27.19 5.60
N ALA A 21 -1.53 -26.45 6.23
CA ALA A 21 -1.25 -25.11 6.75
C ALA A 21 -0.37 -25.12 8.00
N ARG A 22 -0.54 -26.09 8.90
CA ARG A 22 0.12 -26.12 10.22
C ARG A 22 1.65 -25.92 10.16
N PRO A 23 2.43 -26.65 9.34
CA PRO A 23 3.88 -26.47 9.29
C PRO A 23 4.32 -25.10 8.76
N LEU A 24 3.43 -24.36 8.07
CA LEU A 24 3.70 -23.01 7.59
C LEU A 24 3.33 -21.95 8.63
N ILE A 25 2.25 -22.17 9.37
CA ILE A 25 1.72 -21.25 10.39
C ILE A 25 2.52 -21.33 11.68
N ALA A 26 2.81 -22.54 12.18
CA ALA A 26 3.38 -22.75 13.51
C ALA A 26 4.66 -21.92 13.74
N PRO A 27 5.67 -21.94 12.85
CA PRO A 27 6.91 -21.20 13.10
C PRO A 27 6.71 -19.68 13.19
N LEU A 28 5.75 -19.13 12.44
CA LEU A 28 5.44 -17.70 12.45
C LEU A 28 4.65 -17.31 13.70
N ALA A 29 3.66 -18.12 14.08
CA ALA A 29 2.79 -17.86 15.21
C ALA A 29 3.53 -18.03 16.56
N GLU A 30 4.46 -18.99 16.65
CA GLU A 30 5.35 -19.18 17.80
C GLU A 30 6.23 -17.95 18.08
N LEU A 31 6.73 -17.28 17.03
CA LEU A 31 7.49 -16.02 17.19
C LEU A 31 6.66 -14.91 17.87
N LEU A 32 5.34 -14.98 17.71
CA LEU A 32 4.37 -14.04 18.30
C LEU A 32 3.81 -14.53 19.64
N GLY A 33 4.27 -15.68 20.15
CA GLY A 33 3.83 -16.25 21.42
C GLY A 33 2.48 -16.96 21.37
N ALA A 34 2.06 -17.47 20.21
CA ALA A 34 0.85 -18.29 20.11
C ALA A 34 1.01 -19.64 20.83
N SER A 35 -0.05 -20.12 21.48
CA SER A 35 -0.09 -21.45 22.09
C SER A 35 -0.32 -22.55 21.03
N PRO A 36 0.01 -23.82 21.33
CA PRO A 36 -0.28 -24.93 20.43
C PRO A 36 -1.75 -25.01 19.97
N GLU A 37 -2.68 -24.72 20.88
CA GLU A 37 -4.13 -24.73 20.63
C GLU A 37 -4.54 -23.61 19.67
N GLU A 38 -3.97 -22.43 19.82
CA GLU A 38 -4.21 -21.29 18.92
C GLU A 38 -3.68 -21.58 17.52
N ILE A 39 -2.48 -22.16 17.43
CA ILE A 39 -1.90 -22.58 16.15
C ILE A 39 -2.79 -23.63 15.49
N ASP A 40 -3.29 -24.61 16.25
CA ASP A 40 -4.21 -25.63 15.74
C ASP A 40 -5.54 -25.02 15.27
N HIS A 41 -6.08 -24.04 15.99
CA HIS A 41 -7.29 -23.33 15.61
C HIS A 41 -7.13 -22.67 14.22
N TYR A 42 -6.06 -21.90 14.00
CA TYR A 42 -5.82 -21.23 12.72
C TYR A 42 -5.45 -22.22 11.61
N SER A 43 -4.75 -23.30 11.92
CA SER A 43 -4.32 -24.30 10.95
C SER A 43 -5.45 -25.19 10.42
N LYS A 44 -6.59 -25.24 11.12
CA LYS A 44 -7.79 -25.97 10.72
C LYS A 44 -8.73 -25.16 9.83
N LYS A 45 -8.51 -23.85 9.66
CA LYS A 45 -9.29 -23.04 8.72
C LYS A 45 -9.05 -23.55 7.29
N PRO A 46 -10.06 -23.52 6.40
CA PRO A 46 -9.83 -23.88 5.00
C PRO A 46 -8.79 -22.94 4.36
N PHE A 47 -7.87 -23.47 3.57
CA PHE A 47 -6.94 -22.66 2.77
C PHE A 47 -7.03 -23.10 1.33
N ARG A 48 -6.80 -22.18 0.40
CA ARG A 48 -6.55 -22.49 -1.00
C ARG A 48 -5.06 -22.79 -1.21
N ASN A 49 -4.72 -23.63 -2.18
CA ASN A 49 -3.32 -23.97 -2.45
C ASN A 49 -2.45 -22.71 -2.74
N GLY A 50 -3.00 -21.72 -3.44
CA GLY A 50 -2.30 -20.45 -3.68
C GLY A 50 -2.00 -19.63 -2.43
N GLU A 51 -2.82 -19.73 -1.37
CA GLU A 51 -2.57 -19.09 -0.08
C GLU A 51 -1.42 -19.78 0.66
N LEU A 52 -1.37 -21.12 0.60
CA LEU A 52 -0.28 -21.90 1.17
C LEU A 52 1.05 -21.66 0.45
N GLU A 53 1.05 -21.50 -0.87
CA GLU A 53 2.27 -21.12 -1.62
C GLU A 53 2.83 -19.78 -1.11
N GLN A 54 1.96 -18.79 -0.87
CA GLN A 54 2.38 -17.49 -0.36
C GLN A 54 2.91 -17.60 1.07
N LEU A 55 2.23 -18.36 1.93
CA LEU A 55 2.69 -18.62 3.29
C LEU A 55 4.05 -19.32 3.31
N ALA A 56 4.27 -20.33 2.48
CA ALA A 56 5.53 -21.05 2.40
C ALA A 56 6.72 -20.12 2.09
N ILE A 57 6.55 -19.18 1.15
CA ILE A 57 7.57 -18.18 0.82
C ILE A 57 7.88 -17.28 2.03
N TRP A 58 6.84 -16.82 2.74
CA TRP A 58 7.02 -15.95 3.91
C TRP A 58 7.63 -16.68 5.09
N THR A 59 7.14 -17.89 5.41
CA THR A 59 7.68 -18.73 6.47
C THR A 59 9.15 -19.01 6.22
N GLN A 60 9.53 -19.38 4.99
CA GLN A 60 10.93 -19.58 4.64
C GLN A 60 11.76 -18.31 4.90
N ARG A 61 11.31 -17.14 4.43
CA ARG A 61 12.04 -15.86 4.58
C ARG A 61 12.21 -15.43 6.04
N VAL A 62 11.20 -15.62 6.88
CA VAL A 62 11.23 -15.18 8.28
C VAL A 62 12.03 -16.16 9.15
N VAL A 63 11.87 -17.46 8.92
CA VAL A 63 12.50 -18.52 9.73
C VAL A 63 13.98 -18.70 9.37
N SER A 64 14.38 -18.51 8.12
CA SER A 64 15.77 -18.74 7.67
C SER A 64 16.77 -17.70 8.18
N VAL A 65 16.31 -16.58 8.72
CA VAL A 65 17.18 -15.53 9.25
C VAL A 65 17.79 -15.99 10.58
N SER A 66 19.09 -15.82 10.79
CA SER A 66 19.74 -16.06 12.08
C SER A 66 19.55 -14.87 13.04
N ASP A 67 19.37 -15.15 14.33
CA ASP A 67 19.09 -14.14 15.37
C ASP A 67 20.35 -13.36 15.83
N GLN A 68 20.96 -12.60 14.93
CA GLN A 68 22.12 -11.77 15.29
C GLN A 68 21.71 -10.44 15.92
N GLY A 69 21.21 -10.50 17.16
CA GLY A 69 20.95 -9.35 18.03
C GLY A 69 19.47 -9.08 18.32
N SER A 70 19.21 -8.20 19.29
CA SER A 70 17.86 -7.89 19.78
C SER A 70 16.96 -7.26 18.70
N ARG A 71 17.50 -6.39 17.85
CA ARG A 71 16.74 -5.74 16.77
C ARG A 71 16.32 -6.71 15.66
N ALA A 72 17.17 -7.67 15.31
CA ALA A 72 16.81 -8.70 14.33
C ALA A 72 15.65 -9.56 14.85
N LYS A 73 15.67 -9.89 16.15
CA LYS A 73 14.58 -10.62 16.82
C LYS A 73 13.26 -9.85 16.80
N THR A 74 13.27 -8.54 17.07
CA THR A 74 12.03 -7.74 17.03
C THR A 74 11.54 -7.54 15.60
N ALA A 75 12.43 -7.26 14.63
CA ALA A 75 12.05 -7.17 13.21
C ALA A 75 11.39 -8.46 12.69
N LYS A 76 11.88 -9.63 13.10
CA LYS A 76 11.25 -10.93 12.77
C LYS A 76 9.82 -11.05 13.26
N LYS A 77 9.54 -10.62 14.49
CA LYS A 77 8.17 -10.65 15.04
C LYS A 77 7.25 -9.76 14.22
N PHE A 78 7.69 -8.56 13.84
CA PHE A 78 6.95 -7.71 12.93
C PHE A 78 6.65 -8.41 11.58
N TRP A 79 7.66 -9.00 10.94
CA TRP A 79 7.46 -9.72 9.67
C TRP A 79 6.59 -10.96 9.81
N ALA A 80 6.65 -11.67 10.94
CA ALA A 80 5.77 -12.79 11.24
C ALA A 80 4.31 -12.32 11.32
N ALA A 81 4.04 -11.22 12.03
CA ALA A 81 2.71 -10.62 12.09
C ALA A 81 2.23 -10.20 10.70
N GLN A 82 3.08 -9.57 9.89
CA GLN A 82 2.77 -9.17 8.52
C GLN A 82 2.47 -10.38 7.60
N ALA A 83 3.23 -11.45 7.75
CA ALA A 83 3.04 -12.69 6.99
C ALA A 83 1.73 -13.41 7.35
N LEU A 84 1.34 -13.39 8.64
CA LEU A 84 0.13 -14.04 9.14
C LEU A 84 -1.14 -13.21 8.89
N ALA A 85 -1.03 -11.87 8.88
CA ALA A 85 -2.15 -10.95 8.76
C ALA A 85 -3.08 -11.35 7.60
N MET A 86 -2.61 -11.24 6.37
CA MET A 86 -3.47 -11.36 5.19
C MET A 86 -3.97 -12.78 4.86
N PRO A 87 -3.15 -13.85 4.94
CA PRO A 87 -3.62 -15.19 4.54
C PRO A 87 -4.40 -15.94 5.64
N ILE A 88 -4.18 -15.65 6.92
CA ILE A 88 -4.65 -16.50 8.04
C ILE A 88 -5.57 -15.76 8.99
N LEU A 89 -5.18 -14.54 9.37
CA LEU A 89 -5.91 -13.76 10.36
C LEU A 89 -7.09 -13.00 9.71
N ILE A 90 -7.12 -12.92 8.37
CA ILE A 90 -8.01 -12.02 7.65
C ILE A 90 -8.49 -12.65 6.33
N ARG A 91 -9.67 -13.29 6.31
CA ARG A 91 -10.27 -13.70 5.02
C ARG A 91 -10.84 -12.52 4.23
N GLU A 92 -11.19 -11.44 4.91
CA GLU A 92 -11.84 -10.27 4.30
C GLU A 92 -11.36 -8.98 5.01
N PRO A 93 -10.23 -8.39 4.58
CA PRO A 93 -9.58 -7.29 5.28
C PRO A 93 -10.39 -6.00 5.32
N LEU A 94 -11.40 -5.90 4.46
CA LEU A 94 -12.23 -4.71 4.26
C LEU A 94 -13.70 -4.93 4.67
N ARG A 95 -14.06 -6.12 5.18
CA ARG A 95 -15.39 -6.39 5.75
C ARG A 95 -15.35 -6.35 7.27
N THR A 96 -16.43 -5.88 7.88
CA THR A 96 -16.63 -5.92 9.33
C THR A 96 -16.64 -7.37 9.80
N ALA A 97 -15.52 -7.82 10.36
CA ALA A 97 -15.39 -9.14 10.97
C ALA A 97 -15.56 -9.00 12.49
N GLN A 98 -16.18 -10.01 13.13
CA GLN A 98 -16.13 -10.11 14.59
C GLN A 98 -14.66 -10.22 15.01
N ALA A 99 -14.21 -9.34 15.91
CA ALA A 99 -12.82 -9.30 16.33
C ALA A 99 -12.42 -10.62 17.00
N ASP A 100 -11.48 -11.34 16.39
CA ASP A 100 -10.84 -12.53 16.96
C ASP A 100 -9.78 -12.07 17.98
N PRO A 101 -9.99 -12.30 19.29
CA PRO A 101 -9.09 -11.76 20.32
C PRO A 101 -7.66 -12.29 20.19
N VAL A 102 -7.48 -13.52 19.70
CA VAL A 102 -6.15 -14.09 19.51
C VAL A 102 -5.46 -13.40 18.34
N ALA A 103 -6.17 -13.18 17.23
CA ALA A 103 -5.63 -12.46 16.07
C ALA A 103 -5.22 -11.03 16.44
N VAL A 104 -6.08 -10.33 17.18
CA VAL A 104 -5.80 -8.98 17.72
C VAL A 104 -4.52 -9.01 18.55
N ARG A 105 -4.39 -9.94 19.51
CA ARG A 105 -3.20 -10.05 20.36
C ARG A 105 -1.93 -10.31 19.54
N LEU A 106 -1.96 -11.21 18.57
CA LEU A 106 -0.79 -11.53 17.73
C LEU A 106 -0.36 -10.31 16.90
N LEU A 107 -1.30 -9.54 16.37
CA LEU A 107 -1.02 -8.29 15.65
C LEU A 107 -0.46 -7.20 16.57
N GLN A 108 -0.95 -7.11 17.81
CA GLN A 108 -0.42 -6.19 18.82
C GLN A 108 1.04 -6.51 19.17
N VAL A 109 1.40 -7.79 19.30
CA VAL A 109 2.80 -8.22 19.48
C VAL A 109 3.67 -7.78 18.30
N GLY A 110 3.15 -7.90 17.06
CA GLY A 110 3.83 -7.41 15.87
C GLY A 110 4.04 -5.88 15.88
N ALA A 111 3.06 -5.12 16.36
CA ALA A 111 3.12 -3.67 16.47
C ALA A 111 4.16 -3.20 17.49
N ASP A 112 4.19 -3.84 18.67
CA ASP A 112 5.20 -3.58 19.70
C ASP A 112 6.61 -3.89 19.18
N ALA A 113 6.75 -4.99 18.44
CA ALA A 113 8.03 -5.36 17.87
C ALA A 113 8.52 -4.38 16.79
N LEU A 114 7.60 -3.79 16.00
CA LEU A 114 7.92 -2.72 15.07
C LEU A 114 8.38 -1.46 15.81
N TYR A 115 7.67 -1.09 16.88
CA TYR A 115 8.06 0.03 17.74
C TYR A 115 9.50 -0.14 18.25
N ASP A 116 9.82 -1.31 18.80
CA ASP A 116 11.15 -1.61 19.33
C ASP A 116 12.23 -1.59 18.23
N ALA A 117 11.92 -2.14 17.05
CA ALA A 117 12.85 -2.13 15.92
C ALA A 117 13.11 -0.70 15.40
N GLY A 118 12.09 0.15 15.44
CA GLY A 118 12.09 1.55 14.99
C GLY A 118 12.34 2.59 16.07
N TYR A 119 12.68 2.18 17.30
CA TYR A 119 12.59 3.01 18.50
C TYR A 119 13.13 4.45 18.34
N PRO A 120 14.34 4.69 17.78
CA PRO A 120 14.86 6.05 17.65
C PRO A 120 13.94 6.99 16.84
N GLN A 121 13.32 6.50 15.77
CA GLN A 121 12.41 7.31 14.95
C GLN A 121 11.07 7.52 15.64
N PHE A 122 10.52 6.49 16.28
CA PHE A 122 9.25 6.60 17.00
C PHE A 122 9.35 7.52 18.22
N GLU A 123 10.48 7.46 18.95
CA GLU A 123 10.72 8.37 20.08
C GLU A 123 10.86 9.82 19.60
N LYS A 124 11.54 10.04 18.46
CA LYS A 124 11.60 11.37 17.85
C LYS A 124 10.23 11.87 17.41
N LEU A 125 9.40 11.00 16.84
CA LEU A 125 8.02 11.32 16.44
C LEU A 125 7.18 11.72 17.66
N ARG A 126 7.26 10.93 18.73
CA ARG A 126 6.59 11.19 20.01
C ARG A 126 6.96 12.56 20.56
N GLN A 127 8.25 12.88 20.62
CA GLN A 127 8.75 14.19 21.06
C GLN A 127 8.13 15.33 20.26
N VAL A 128 8.22 15.27 18.93
CA VAL A 128 7.70 16.33 18.03
C VAL A 128 6.20 16.50 18.21
N CYS A 129 5.44 15.41 18.31
CA CYS A 129 4.00 15.48 18.50
C CYS A 129 3.63 16.10 19.86
N HIS A 130 4.32 15.75 20.94
CA HIS A 130 4.10 16.40 22.24
C HIS A 130 4.43 17.89 22.21
N GLU A 131 5.56 18.27 21.61
CA GLU A 131 5.96 19.68 21.47
C GLU A 131 4.91 20.47 20.67
N LEU A 132 4.38 19.88 19.60
CA LEU A 132 3.31 20.47 18.80
C LEU A 132 2.00 20.63 19.59
N VAL A 133 1.53 19.58 20.27
CA VAL A 133 0.30 19.64 21.08
C VAL A 133 0.41 20.69 22.17
N ASN A 134 1.54 20.72 22.89
CA ASN A 134 1.79 21.73 23.92
C ASN A 134 1.78 23.15 23.35
N TRP A 135 2.35 23.34 22.16
CA TRP A 135 2.31 24.63 21.49
C TRP A 135 0.88 25.00 21.06
N LEU A 136 0.11 24.07 20.48
CA LEU A 136 -1.27 24.30 20.05
C LEU A 136 -2.17 24.75 21.22
N ILE A 137 -2.00 24.12 22.39
CA ILE A 137 -2.72 24.48 23.62
C ILE A 137 -2.33 25.88 24.09
N LYS A 138 -1.03 26.20 24.11
CA LYS A 138 -0.55 27.54 24.50
C LYS A 138 -1.06 28.65 23.59
N GLN A 139 -1.22 28.36 22.30
CA GLN A 139 -1.79 29.30 21.33
C GLN A 139 -3.32 29.38 21.37
N ALA A 140 -3.97 28.57 22.21
CA ALA A 140 -5.43 28.54 22.37
C ALA A 140 -6.21 28.35 21.05
N TRP A 141 -5.69 27.50 20.16
CA TRP A 141 -6.39 27.15 18.92
C TRP A 141 -7.70 26.41 19.24
N LYS A 142 -8.84 26.96 18.79
CA LYS A 142 -10.17 26.37 19.06
C LYS A 142 -10.41 25.08 18.27
N ARG A 143 -9.92 25.02 17.04
CA ARG A 143 -10.12 23.92 16.09
C ARG A 143 -8.86 23.73 15.26
N VAL A 144 -8.40 22.49 15.21
CA VAL A 144 -7.19 22.09 14.47
C VAL A 144 -7.55 20.94 13.55
N VAL A 145 -7.30 21.12 12.26
CA VAL A 145 -7.48 20.11 11.23
C VAL A 145 -6.14 19.46 10.94
N LEU A 146 -6.08 18.13 11.04
CA LEU A 146 -4.91 17.33 10.73
C LEU A 146 -5.08 16.70 9.35
N ILE A 147 -4.17 17.01 8.43
CA ILE A 147 -4.21 16.48 7.08
C ILE A 147 -3.50 15.13 7.02
N GLU A 148 -4.26 14.08 6.74
CA GLU A 148 -3.74 12.74 6.53
C GLU A 148 -3.58 12.44 5.03
N SER A 149 -2.35 12.26 4.58
CA SER A 149 -2.00 11.64 3.30
C SER A 149 -1.88 10.13 3.51
N PRO A 150 -2.81 9.29 2.99
CA PRO A 150 -2.84 7.88 3.33
C PRO A 150 -1.53 7.15 2.99
N LEU A 151 -1.14 6.15 3.78
CA LEU A 151 0.15 5.43 3.74
C LEU A 151 1.42 6.27 3.97
N GLY A 152 1.38 7.60 3.86
CA GLY A 152 2.54 8.46 4.08
C GLY A 152 2.65 8.85 5.56
N ASN A 153 1.68 9.65 6.02
CA ASN A 153 1.73 10.25 7.36
C ASN A 153 0.64 9.74 8.32
N CYS A 154 -0.01 8.60 8.03
CA CYS A 154 -1.06 8.01 8.88
C CYS A 154 -0.62 7.87 10.33
N VAL A 155 0.59 7.33 10.58
CA VAL A 155 1.10 7.14 11.94
C VAL A 155 1.35 8.49 12.65
N PRO A 156 2.12 9.45 12.07
CA PRO A 156 2.25 10.79 12.64
C PRO A 156 0.92 11.49 12.96
N VAL A 157 -0.04 11.45 12.03
CA VAL A 157 -1.36 12.09 12.23
C VAL A 157 -2.15 11.41 13.35
N ALA A 158 -2.18 10.08 13.39
CA ALA A 158 -2.88 9.34 14.43
C ALA A 158 -2.25 9.55 15.82
N VAL A 159 -0.93 9.61 15.92
CA VAL A 159 -0.22 9.93 17.18
C VAL A 159 -0.55 11.35 17.63
N LEU A 160 -0.51 12.32 16.72
CA LEU A 160 -0.85 13.71 17.02
C LEU A 160 -2.31 13.84 17.47
N HIS A 161 -3.25 13.19 16.77
CA HIS A 161 -4.67 13.15 17.12
C HIS A 161 -4.89 12.55 18.52
N SER A 162 -4.26 11.41 18.82
CA SER A 162 -4.34 10.74 20.11
C SER A 162 -3.80 11.61 21.26
N LEU A 163 -2.62 12.22 21.08
CA LEU A 163 -2.02 13.10 22.07
C LEU A 163 -2.83 14.38 22.28
N ALA A 164 -3.35 14.98 21.21
CA ALA A 164 -4.21 16.16 21.28
C ALA A 164 -5.50 15.86 22.07
N GLY A 165 -6.17 14.76 21.76
CA GLY A 165 -7.38 14.34 22.48
C GLY A 165 -7.14 14.11 23.97
N ARG A 166 -6.03 13.45 24.34
CA ARG A 166 -5.63 13.25 25.74
C ARG A 166 -5.33 14.57 26.48
N ALA A 167 -4.89 15.59 25.75
CA ALA A 167 -4.63 16.91 26.28
C ALA A 167 -5.86 17.85 26.22
N GLY A 168 -7.04 17.33 25.83
CA GLY A 168 -8.28 18.09 25.75
C GLY A 168 -8.43 18.99 24.52
N LEU A 169 -7.55 18.85 23.52
CA LEU A 169 -7.60 19.61 22.28
C LEU A 169 -8.48 18.90 21.24
N SER A 170 -9.52 19.58 20.74
CA SER A 170 -10.35 19.07 19.66
C SER A 170 -9.61 19.14 18.33
N THR A 171 -9.41 17.98 17.71
CA THR A 171 -8.80 17.86 16.38
C THR A 171 -9.71 17.09 15.43
N GLN A 172 -9.75 17.50 14.17
CA GLN A 172 -10.44 16.78 13.09
C GLN A 172 -9.37 16.22 12.15
N VAL A 173 -9.39 14.91 11.91
CA VAL A 173 -8.54 14.29 10.88
C VAL A 173 -9.28 14.31 9.56
N VAL A 174 -8.67 14.88 8.53
CA VAL A 174 -9.21 14.88 7.17
C VAL A 174 -8.24 14.12 6.28
N THR A 175 -8.69 12.97 5.75
CA THR A 175 -7.93 12.18 4.80
C THR A 175 -7.95 12.84 3.43
N TRP A 176 -6.78 13.18 2.92
CA TRP A 176 -6.61 13.85 1.65
C TRP A 176 -5.83 13.00 0.65
N ASN A 177 -6.56 12.52 -0.36
CA ASN A 177 -6.04 11.74 -1.48
C ASN A 177 -5.42 12.64 -2.56
N ALA A 178 -4.27 13.23 -2.24
CA ALA A 178 -3.57 14.09 -3.19
C ALA A 178 -2.98 13.27 -4.36
N PRO A 179 -3.30 13.58 -5.63
CA PRO A 179 -2.64 12.98 -6.80
C PRO A 179 -1.24 13.55 -7.00
N ARG A 180 -0.37 12.85 -7.75
CA ARG A 180 1.03 13.28 -7.98
C ARG A 180 1.19 14.41 -9.00
N ASN A 181 0.20 14.59 -9.87
CA ASN A 181 0.26 15.55 -10.97
C ASN A 181 0.19 16.99 -10.48
N ASP A 182 0.96 17.86 -11.14
CA ASP A 182 0.99 19.30 -10.90
C ASP A 182 0.50 20.12 -12.09
N ARG A 183 0.27 19.50 -13.25
CA ARG A 183 -0.20 20.16 -14.48
C ARG A 183 -1.46 19.50 -14.99
N ALA A 184 -2.45 20.31 -15.37
CA ALA A 184 -3.75 19.84 -15.86
C ALA A 184 -3.67 18.95 -17.11
N GLY A 185 -2.64 19.14 -17.95
CA GLY A 185 -2.39 18.28 -19.11
C GLY A 185 -2.08 16.82 -18.78
N ALA A 186 -1.73 16.52 -17.52
CA ALA A 186 -1.49 15.16 -17.02
C ALA A 186 -2.69 14.60 -16.23
N GLY A 187 -3.85 15.28 -16.23
CA GLY A 187 -5.07 14.86 -15.52
C GLY A 187 -5.29 15.55 -14.18
N TRP A 188 -5.98 14.87 -13.27
CA TRP A 188 -6.37 15.40 -11.96
C TRP A 188 -5.15 15.84 -11.15
N THR A 189 -5.08 17.12 -10.81
CA THR A 189 -3.89 17.70 -10.16
C THR A 189 -4.03 17.79 -8.65
N VAL A 190 -2.90 17.96 -7.97
CA VAL A 190 -2.86 18.24 -6.53
C VAL A 190 -3.64 19.51 -6.17
N SER A 191 -3.72 20.47 -7.10
CA SER A 191 -4.48 21.72 -6.90
C SER A 191 -5.98 21.50 -7.02
N ASP A 192 -6.43 20.64 -7.94
CA ASP A 192 -7.85 20.29 -8.11
C ASP A 192 -8.35 19.54 -6.88
N SER A 193 -7.57 18.55 -6.44
CA SER A 193 -7.82 17.78 -5.22
C SER A 193 -7.83 18.66 -3.96
N ALA A 194 -6.91 19.63 -3.82
CA ALA A 194 -6.95 20.59 -2.71
C ALA A 194 -8.21 21.47 -2.74
N GLY A 195 -8.76 21.75 -3.93
CA GLY A 195 -10.04 22.43 -4.08
C GLY A 195 -11.20 21.63 -3.52
N SER A 196 -11.23 20.32 -3.77
CA SER A 196 -12.24 19.43 -3.19
C SER A 196 -12.10 19.36 -1.67
N LEU A 197 -10.88 19.21 -1.14
CA LEU A 197 -10.62 19.22 0.31
C LEU A 197 -11.13 20.48 1.01
N SER A 198 -11.07 21.64 0.35
CA SER A 198 -11.46 22.91 0.96
C SER A 198 -12.96 23.07 1.24
N SER A 199 -13.83 22.21 0.69
CA SER A 199 -15.25 22.21 1.08
C SER A 199 -15.48 21.63 2.48
N ASP A 200 -14.54 20.79 2.96
CA ASP A 200 -14.72 19.99 4.17
C ASP A 200 -14.00 20.59 5.39
N VAL A 201 -13.30 21.71 5.18
CA VAL A 201 -12.47 22.40 6.17
C VAL A 201 -12.93 23.83 6.33
N ASP A 202 -13.22 24.23 7.57
CA ASP A 202 -13.61 25.61 7.89
C ASP A 202 -12.42 26.57 7.61
N PRO A 203 -12.62 27.69 6.88
CA PRO A 203 -11.56 28.68 6.64
C PRO A 203 -10.90 29.23 7.92
N GLY A 204 -11.62 29.18 9.05
CA GLY A 204 -11.16 29.61 10.36
C GLY A 204 -10.35 28.57 11.14
N ASP A 205 -10.11 27.37 10.60
CA ASP A 205 -9.37 26.30 11.26
C ASP A 205 -7.86 26.41 11.02
N LEU A 206 -7.04 25.94 11.96
CA LEU A 206 -5.60 25.75 11.71
C LEU A 206 -5.41 24.41 11.02
N VAL A 207 -4.73 24.39 9.89
CA VAL A 207 -4.46 23.18 9.11
C VAL A 207 -3.04 22.72 9.37
N VAL A 208 -2.86 21.57 10.02
CA VAL A 208 -1.54 20.97 10.27
C VAL A 208 -1.26 19.92 9.20
N PHE A 209 -0.13 20.06 8.52
CA PHE A 209 0.35 19.11 7.53
C PHE A 209 1.74 18.59 7.93
N ALA A 210 1.79 17.40 8.53
CA ALA A 210 3.02 16.73 8.93
C ALA A 210 3.29 15.55 8.00
N ASP A 211 4.39 15.55 7.25
CA ASP A 211 4.66 14.51 6.25
C ASP A 211 6.16 14.24 6.09
N ASP A 212 6.50 13.07 5.55
CA ASP A 212 7.89 12.66 5.39
C ASP A 212 8.60 13.41 4.24
N VAL A 213 9.88 13.69 4.45
CA VAL A 213 10.75 14.41 3.54
C VAL A 213 12.01 13.59 3.32
N ILE A 214 11.99 12.76 2.26
CA ILE A 214 13.19 12.09 1.75
C ILE A 214 13.86 13.01 0.71
N THR A 215 13.14 13.33 -0.38
CA THR A 215 13.58 14.33 -1.38
C THR A 215 12.94 15.70 -1.20
N GLY A 216 11.74 15.75 -0.60
CA GLY A 216 11.00 16.98 -0.32
C GLY A 216 10.18 17.55 -1.47
N THR A 217 10.33 17.03 -2.69
CA THR A 217 9.56 17.51 -3.86
C THR A 217 8.05 17.36 -3.62
N ARG A 218 7.62 16.20 -3.11
CA ARG A 218 6.20 15.94 -2.86
C ARG A 218 5.66 16.83 -1.75
N PHE A 219 6.36 16.89 -0.62
CA PHE A 219 6.02 17.76 0.52
C PHE A 219 5.75 19.19 0.08
N VAL A 220 6.66 19.79 -0.69
CA VAL A 220 6.52 21.19 -1.14
C VAL A 220 5.32 21.37 -2.06
N LYS A 221 5.08 20.45 -3.00
CA LYS A 221 3.91 20.53 -3.90
C LYS A 221 2.60 20.47 -3.12
N THR A 222 2.51 19.54 -2.18
CA THR A 222 1.35 19.33 -1.32
C THR A 222 1.12 20.56 -0.42
N PHE A 223 2.17 21.06 0.22
CA PHE A 223 2.12 22.26 1.05
C PHE A 223 1.74 23.51 0.25
N ASP A 224 2.28 23.69 -0.96
CA ASP A 224 1.96 24.83 -1.83
C ASP A 224 0.48 24.80 -2.26
N ALA A 225 -0.06 23.61 -2.55
CA ALA A 225 -1.48 23.45 -2.89
C ALA A 225 -2.39 23.78 -1.70
N LEU A 226 -2.08 23.27 -0.51
CA LEU A 226 -2.82 23.60 0.72
C LEU A 226 -2.73 25.09 1.04
N SER A 227 -1.54 25.68 0.98
CA SER A 227 -1.33 27.09 1.34
C SER A 227 -2.10 28.05 0.44
N LYS A 228 -2.32 27.69 -0.82
CA LYS A 228 -3.18 28.45 -1.74
C LYS A 228 -4.65 28.39 -1.35
N LYS A 229 -5.11 27.26 -0.78
CA LYS A 229 -6.51 27.05 -0.37
C LYS A 229 -6.80 27.56 1.03
N PHE A 230 -5.81 27.54 1.91
CA PHE A 230 -5.91 28.02 3.29
C PHE A 230 -4.80 29.06 3.59
N PRO A 231 -4.88 30.28 3.02
CA PRO A 231 -3.82 31.29 3.13
C PRO A 231 -3.54 31.67 4.59
N GLY A 232 -2.28 31.52 5.01
CA GLY A 232 -1.86 31.85 6.38
C GLY A 232 -2.38 30.92 7.47
N ARG A 233 -2.95 29.77 7.10
CA ARG A 233 -3.56 28.80 8.03
C ARG A 233 -2.90 27.43 8.02
N VAL A 234 -1.95 27.18 7.12
CA VAL A 234 -1.27 25.87 7.01
C VAL A 234 0.04 25.87 7.78
N LEU A 235 0.12 25.07 8.85
CA LEU A 235 1.34 24.77 9.60
C LEU A 235 2.00 23.48 9.06
N PRO A 236 3.12 23.58 8.32
CA PRO A 236 3.85 22.43 7.82
C PRO A 236 4.83 21.89 8.88
N ILE A 237 4.86 20.57 9.06
CA ILE A 237 5.89 19.85 9.80
C ILE A 237 6.64 18.91 8.84
N ALA A 238 7.79 19.36 8.35
CA ALA A 238 8.64 18.58 7.46
C ALA A 238 9.50 17.60 8.28
N MET A 239 9.17 16.30 8.23
CA MET A 239 9.93 15.23 8.89
C MET A 239 11.02 14.73 7.94
N ALA A 240 12.24 15.24 8.07
CA ALA A 240 13.35 14.95 7.16
C ALA A 240 14.07 13.65 7.51
N PHE A 241 14.25 12.78 6.52
CA PHE A 241 14.93 11.49 6.64
C PHE A 241 16.08 11.39 5.65
N ASN A 242 17.21 10.85 6.11
CA ASN A 242 18.34 10.51 5.26
C ASN A 242 18.20 9.07 4.78
N ASP A 243 18.20 8.85 3.46
CA ASP A 243 18.18 7.52 2.84
C ASP A 243 19.62 6.99 2.74
N PRO A 244 20.03 5.99 3.54
CA PRO A 244 21.39 5.47 3.52
C PRO A 244 21.72 4.70 2.22
N MET A 245 20.70 4.35 1.43
CA MET A 245 20.85 3.56 0.21
C MET A 245 20.88 4.40 -1.07
N LYS A 246 20.61 5.71 -0.99
CA LYS A 246 20.63 6.62 -2.15
C LYS A 246 21.72 7.68 -1.99
N SER A 247 22.25 8.13 -3.11
CA SER A 247 23.10 9.33 -3.16
C SER A 247 22.34 10.53 -2.58
N GLU A 248 23.09 11.43 -1.93
CA GLU A 248 22.55 12.58 -1.19
C GLU A 248 21.40 13.27 -1.93
N THR A 249 20.28 13.48 -1.23
CA THR A 249 19.20 14.33 -1.72
C THR A 249 19.78 15.66 -2.19
N SER A 250 19.41 16.09 -3.39
CA SER A 250 19.86 17.37 -3.96
C SER A 250 19.79 18.48 -2.90
N PRO A 251 20.93 19.11 -2.54
CA PRO A 251 20.97 20.15 -1.50
C PRO A 251 19.97 21.28 -1.75
N ASP A 252 19.70 21.58 -3.02
CA ASP A 252 18.73 22.60 -3.45
C ASP A 252 17.29 22.25 -3.09
N GLN A 253 16.91 20.98 -3.15
CA GLN A 253 15.56 20.53 -2.81
C GLN A 253 15.31 20.65 -1.30
N LEU A 254 16.27 20.23 -0.47
CA LEU A 254 16.18 20.40 0.98
C LEU A 254 16.21 21.88 1.39
N LYS A 255 17.01 22.70 0.69
CA LYS A 255 17.01 24.16 0.88
C LYS A 255 15.62 24.76 0.61
N ARG A 256 14.92 24.29 -0.42
CA ARG A 256 13.55 24.72 -0.72
C ARG A 256 12.56 24.32 0.39
N VAL A 257 12.63 23.09 0.89
CA VAL A 257 11.80 22.65 2.03
C VAL A 257 12.06 23.53 3.26
N ARG A 258 13.33 23.69 3.64
CA ARG A 258 13.74 24.53 4.77
C ARG A 258 13.27 25.97 4.63
N SER A 259 13.39 26.56 3.45
CA SER A 259 12.90 27.92 3.20
C SER A 259 11.39 28.05 3.43
N ARG A 260 10.59 27.04 3.05
CA ARG A 260 9.14 27.04 3.31
C ARG A 260 8.82 26.83 4.78
N ALA A 261 9.51 25.88 5.43
CA ALA A 261 9.38 25.65 6.86
C ALA A 261 9.72 26.89 7.69
N SER A 262 10.85 27.56 7.41
CA SER A 262 11.25 28.79 8.10
C SER A 262 10.26 29.95 7.92
N LYS A 263 9.63 30.08 6.74
CA LYS A 263 8.56 31.07 6.55
C LYS A 263 7.34 30.77 7.41
N ALA A 264 6.97 29.50 7.54
CA ALA A 264 5.87 29.10 8.41
C ALA A 264 6.23 29.26 9.89
N GLU A 265 7.46 28.94 10.30
CA GLU A 265 7.97 29.20 11.65
C GLU A 265 7.87 30.67 12.01
N GLN A 266 8.26 31.58 11.11
CA GLN A 266 8.11 33.03 11.31
C GLN A 266 6.64 33.46 11.43
N LEU A 267 5.76 32.85 10.65
CA LEU A 267 4.33 33.19 10.63
C LEU A 267 3.60 32.72 11.89
N PHE A 268 3.87 31.48 12.33
CA PHE A 268 3.14 30.87 13.44
C PHE A 268 3.88 30.99 14.78
N GLY A 269 5.21 31.16 14.77
CA GLY A 269 6.03 31.10 15.98
C GLY A 269 6.21 29.68 16.53
N TYR A 270 6.10 28.65 15.67
CA TYR A 270 6.39 27.25 16.03
C TYR A 270 7.78 26.84 15.52
N PRO A 271 8.73 26.46 16.39
CA PRO A 271 10.12 26.26 16.01
C PRO A 271 10.44 24.91 15.33
N HIS A 272 9.49 23.97 15.29
CA HIS A 272 9.74 22.61 14.77
C HIS A 272 9.03 22.33 13.44
N THR A 273 9.01 23.32 12.52
CA THR A 273 8.46 23.15 11.16
C THR A 273 9.35 22.32 10.24
N PHE A 274 10.62 22.14 10.60
CA PHE A 274 11.56 21.22 9.94
C PHE A 274 12.31 20.41 10.98
N VAL A 275 12.17 19.08 10.95
CA VAL A 275 12.74 18.19 11.97
C VAL A 275 13.53 17.08 11.30
N ASN A 276 14.80 16.91 11.67
CA ASN A 276 15.59 15.77 11.24
C ASN A 276 15.27 14.54 12.10
N PHE A 277 14.95 13.43 11.44
CA PHE A 277 14.76 12.13 12.07
C PHE A 277 16.04 11.30 12.03
N PRO A 278 16.27 10.46 13.06
CA PRO A 278 17.44 9.60 13.08
C PRO A 278 17.39 8.54 11.97
N ILE A 279 18.57 8.17 11.47
CA ILE A 279 18.73 7.08 10.50
C ILE A 279 18.36 5.76 11.17
N LEU A 280 17.61 4.90 10.48
CA LEU A 280 17.33 3.57 10.98
C LEU A 280 18.62 2.75 11.05
N PRO A 281 18.93 2.18 12.22
CA PRO A 281 20.15 1.43 12.38
C PRO A 281 20.06 0.10 11.60
N ALA A 282 21.10 -0.20 10.84
CA ALA A 282 21.24 -1.49 10.18
C ALA A 282 21.26 -2.65 11.20
N PHE A 283 20.93 -3.84 10.74
CA PHE A 283 20.99 -5.06 11.54
C PHE A 283 21.49 -6.22 10.67
N ARG A 284 21.95 -7.30 11.30
CA ARG A 284 22.41 -8.49 10.58
C ARG A 284 21.38 -9.60 10.71
N ILE A 285 21.12 -10.26 9.59
CA ILE A 285 20.24 -11.43 9.50
C ILE A 285 21.03 -12.73 9.35
N ASP A 286 22.32 -12.64 9.04
CA ASP A 286 23.27 -13.74 8.91
C ASP A 286 24.70 -13.24 9.10
N ALA A 287 25.69 -14.10 8.84
CA ALA A 287 27.11 -13.73 8.85
C ALA A 287 27.51 -12.79 7.68
N GLY A 288 26.58 -12.44 6.79
CA GLY A 288 26.78 -11.58 5.65
C GLY A 288 26.73 -10.08 5.97
N ALA A 289 26.40 -9.30 4.94
CA ALA A 289 26.39 -7.84 5.02
C ALA A 289 25.24 -7.33 5.92
N PRO A 290 25.40 -6.15 6.56
CA PRO A 290 24.29 -5.48 7.24
C PRO A 290 23.11 -5.26 6.28
N VAL A 291 21.91 -5.54 6.78
CA VAL A 291 20.65 -5.33 6.08
C VAL A 291 20.04 -4.01 6.53
N TYR A 292 19.44 -3.33 5.57
CA TYR A 292 18.72 -2.08 5.75
C TYR A 292 17.23 -2.30 5.52
N TRP A 293 16.41 -1.47 6.16
CA TRP A 293 15.01 -1.34 5.76
C TRP A 293 14.94 -0.78 4.34
N GLU A 294 13.96 -1.25 3.55
CA GLU A 294 13.76 -0.79 2.16
C GLU A 294 13.42 0.71 2.09
N SER A 295 12.78 1.23 3.14
CA SER A 295 12.45 2.65 3.32
C SER A 295 13.26 3.25 4.47
N PRO A 296 13.72 4.51 4.36
CA PRO A 296 14.32 5.23 5.48
C PRO A 296 13.32 5.64 6.57
N VAL A 297 12.01 5.46 6.33
CA VAL A 297 10.92 5.76 7.27
C VAL A 297 10.34 4.44 7.79
N ILE A 298 10.45 4.18 9.10
CA ILE A 298 10.06 2.87 9.66
C ILE A 298 8.56 2.56 9.54
N TRP A 299 7.71 3.59 9.54
CA TRP A 299 6.27 3.45 9.33
C TRP A 299 5.85 3.67 7.87
N GLY A 300 6.80 3.89 6.96
CA GLY A 300 6.52 4.18 5.55
C GLY A 300 6.10 2.95 4.75
N GLU A 301 5.25 3.18 3.75
CA GLU A 301 4.95 2.27 2.63
C GLU A 301 4.37 0.87 2.97
N THR A 302 3.81 0.68 4.17
CA THR A 302 3.12 -0.58 4.52
C THR A 302 1.66 -0.34 4.93
N ASP A 303 0.73 -0.96 4.21
CA ASP A 303 -0.71 -0.83 4.47
C ASP A 303 -1.07 -1.23 5.91
N LEU A 304 -0.44 -2.30 6.42
CA LEU A 304 -0.66 -2.80 7.78
C LEU A 304 -0.34 -1.74 8.85
N VAL A 305 0.80 -1.04 8.69
CA VAL A 305 1.22 0.01 9.64
C VAL A 305 0.34 1.24 9.52
N ALA A 306 -0.15 1.56 8.33
CA ALA A 306 -1.09 2.66 8.10
C ALA A 306 -2.52 2.36 8.59
N GLY A 307 -2.86 1.10 8.86
CA GLY A 307 -4.21 0.67 9.24
C GLY A 307 -5.25 0.78 8.11
N LYS A 308 -4.79 1.04 6.88
CA LYS A 308 -5.61 1.26 5.69
C LYS A 308 -4.80 0.96 4.45
N ARG A 309 -5.48 0.79 3.31
CA ARG A 309 -4.85 0.49 2.03
C ARG A 309 -5.20 1.56 0.99
N LYS A 310 -4.20 2.03 0.25
CA LYS A 310 -4.45 2.83 -0.96
C LYS A 310 -4.89 1.93 -2.11
N VAL A 311 -6.02 2.29 -2.71
CA VAL A 311 -6.64 1.55 -3.81
C VAL A 311 -7.03 2.54 -4.91
N ASN A 312 -6.91 2.09 -6.15
CA ASN A 312 -7.66 2.64 -7.26
C ASN A 312 -8.03 1.43 -8.11
N LEU A 313 -9.21 0.85 -7.88
CA LEU A 313 -9.46 -0.50 -8.37
C LEU A 313 -9.46 -0.54 -9.90
N ILE A 314 -10.36 0.19 -10.54
CA ILE A 314 -10.53 0.05 -11.98
C ILE A 314 -9.29 0.49 -12.77
N PHE A 315 -8.68 1.61 -12.42
CA PHE A 315 -7.54 2.12 -13.18
C PHE A 315 -6.25 1.32 -12.92
N ASN A 316 -6.04 0.79 -11.70
CA ASN A 316 -4.91 -0.12 -11.47
C ASN A 316 -5.09 -1.46 -12.21
N LEU A 317 -6.33 -1.95 -12.38
CA LEU A 317 -6.60 -3.14 -13.18
C LEU A 317 -6.29 -2.87 -14.65
N ILE A 318 -6.77 -1.75 -15.20
CA ILE A 318 -6.47 -1.31 -16.57
C ILE A 318 -4.95 -1.25 -16.80
N ASP A 319 -4.23 -0.53 -15.95
CA ASP A 319 -2.77 -0.43 -16.02
C ASP A 319 -2.09 -1.79 -15.96
N HIS A 320 -2.61 -2.71 -15.14
CA HIS A 320 -2.09 -4.06 -15.04
C HIS A 320 -2.29 -4.88 -16.33
N LEU A 321 -3.42 -4.74 -17.03
CA LEU A 321 -3.63 -5.39 -18.34
C LEU A 321 -2.57 -4.94 -19.34
N PHE A 322 -2.37 -3.62 -19.46
CA PHE A 322 -1.42 -3.05 -20.42
C PHE A 322 0.03 -3.31 -20.05
N HIS A 323 0.37 -3.31 -18.75
CA HIS A 323 1.67 -3.77 -18.28
C HIS A 323 1.90 -5.24 -18.64
N THR A 324 0.89 -6.08 -18.47
CA THR A 324 0.98 -7.51 -18.81
C THR A 324 1.24 -7.71 -20.29
N LEU A 325 0.49 -7.04 -21.17
CA LEU A 325 0.73 -7.15 -22.62
C LEU A 325 2.14 -6.69 -22.99
N ASN A 326 2.54 -5.50 -22.52
CA ASN A 326 3.84 -4.91 -22.80
C ASN A 326 5.02 -5.72 -22.26
N ASP A 327 4.82 -6.49 -21.19
CA ASP A 327 5.85 -7.43 -20.71
C ASP A 327 5.87 -8.70 -21.56
N LEU A 328 4.71 -9.26 -21.91
CA LEU A 328 4.60 -10.49 -22.70
C LEU A 328 5.14 -10.35 -24.14
N THR A 329 5.21 -9.14 -24.69
CA THR A 329 5.86 -8.87 -25.99
C THR A 329 7.39 -8.94 -25.95
N LYS A 330 8.01 -9.03 -24.75
CA LYS A 330 9.47 -8.98 -24.60
C LYS A 330 10.12 -10.37 -24.52
N PRO A 331 11.33 -10.54 -25.10
CA PRO A 331 12.19 -11.72 -24.93
C PRO A 331 12.40 -12.16 -23.48
N THR A 332 12.67 -11.19 -22.60
CA THR A 332 12.96 -11.42 -21.19
C THR A 332 11.78 -11.02 -20.31
N SER A 333 10.60 -11.49 -20.66
CA SER A 333 9.35 -11.19 -19.95
C SER A 333 9.36 -11.79 -18.54
N ALA A 334 9.14 -10.95 -17.53
CA ALA A 334 9.05 -11.40 -16.14
C ALA A 334 7.75 -12.17 -15.87
N LEU A 335 6.70 -11.89 -16.64
CA LEU A 335 5.37 -12.49 -16.50
C LEU A 335 5.19 -13.78 -17.30
N ALA A 336 6.06 -14.04 -18.29
CA ALA A 336 6.05 -15.24 -19.13
C ALA A 336 5.92 -16.54 -18.33
N LYS A 337 6.65 -16.63 -17.21
CA LYS A 337 6.68 -17.82 -16.35
C LYS A 337 5.33 -18.10 -15.69
N TYR A 338 4.53 -17.08 -15.39
CA TYR A 338 3.21 -17.26 -14.78
C TYR A 338 2.18 -17.66 -15.83
N LEU A 339 2.22 -17.02 -17.00
CA LEU A 339 1.40 -17.42 -18.13
C LEU A 339 1.71 -18.86 -18.56
N HIS A 340 2.99 -19.22 -18.62
CA HIS A 340 3.40 -20.59 -18.93
C HIS A 340 2.85 -21.57 -17.90
N LYS A 341 2.96 -21.29 -16.60
CA LYS A 341 2.35 -22.14 -15.56
C LYS A 341 0.84 -22.30 -15.74
N ALA A 342 0.13 -21.23 -16.06
CA ALA A 342 -1.31 -21.27 -16.29
C ALA A 342 -1.66 -22.10 -17.54
N TRP A 343 -0.91 -21.95 -18.63
CA TRP A 343 -1.22 -22.58 -19.92
C TRP A 343 -0.56 -23.94 -20.14
N GLN A 344 0.36 -24.36 -19.26
CA GLN A 344 1.15 -25.58 -19.47
C GLN A 344 0.28 -26.83 -19.68
N LYS A 345 -0.79 -26.97 -18.89
CA LYS A 345 -1.72 -28.11 -18.94
C LYS A 345 -3.15 -27.68 -18.67
N ASP A 346 -4.08 -28.25 -19.41
CA ASP A 346 -5.50 -28.17 -19.06
C ASP A 346 -5.92 -29.28 -18.11
N THR A 347 -7.16 -29.19 -17.63
CA THR A 347 -7.78 -30.14 -16.70
C THR A 347 -7.96 -31.55 -17.28
N THR A 348 -7.84 -31.73 -18.60
CA THR A 348 -7.86 -33.05 -19.26
C THR A 348 -6.46 -33.66 -19.36
N GLY A 349 -5.42 -32.92 -18.97
CA GLY A 349 -4.02 -33.32 -19.06
C GLY A 349 -3.37 -32.99 -20.40
N ALA A 350 -4.09 -32.34 -21.33
CA ALA A 350 -3.51 -31.90 -22.59
C ALA A 350 -2.46 -30.82 -22.30
N SER A 351 -1.26 -31.02 -22.83
CA SER A 351 -0.13 -30.11 -22.61
C SER A 351 -0.05 -29.09 -23.74
N TYR A 352 0.11 -27.82 -23.39
CA TYR A 352 0.34 -26.75 -24.36
C TYR A 352 1.74 -26.19 -24.13
N ALA A 353 2.65 -26.50 -25.04
CA ALA A 353 3.97 -25.89 -25.08
C ALA A 353 3.93 -24.72 -26.06
N PHE A 354 4.30 -23.52 -25.60
CA PHE A 354 4.66 -22.46 -26.53
C PHE A 354 5.98 -22.85 -27.18
N ALA A 355 6.01 -22.89 -28.51
CA ALA A 355 7.29 -22.89 -29.21
C ALA A 355 8.10 -21.65 -28.78
N ALA A 356 9.42 -21.79 -28.70
CA ALA A 356 10.28 -20.67 -28.36
C ALA A 356 10.06 -19.50 -29.33
N GLY A 357 9.93 -18.27 -28.82
CA GLY A 357 9.68 -17.07 -29.62
C GLY A 357 8.22 -16.87 -30.09
N LEU A 358 7.42 -17.93 -30.26
CA LEU A 358 6.04 -17.85 -30.74
C LEU A 358 5.16 -16.95 -29.86
N ARG A 359 5.36 -17.03 -28.54
CA ARG A 359 4.65 -16.18 -27.56
C ARG A 359 4.88 -14.69 -27.84
N GLU A 360 6.14 -14.28 -27.96
CA GLU A 360 6.51 -12.87 -28.17
C GLU A 360 6.00 -12.36 -29.50
N GLU A 361 6.15 -13.17 -30.55
CA GLU A 361 5.65 -12.85 -31.88
C GLU A 361 4.13 -12.65 -31.87
N VAL A 362 3.39 -13.60 -31.26
CA VAL A 362 1.93 -13.51 -31.14
C VAL A 362 1.51 -12.25 -30.38
N PHE A 363 2.06 -12.01 -29.19
CA PHE A 363 1.65 -10.82 -28.42
C PHE A 363 2.12 -9.51 -29.03
N SER A 364 3.26 -9.49 -29.73
CA SER A 364 3.72 -8.31 -30.48
C SER A 364 2.78 -8.00 -31.65
N ASN A 365 2.40 -9.02 -32.42
CA ASN A 365 1.46 -8.87 -33.54
C ASN A 365 0.08 -8.42 -33.06
N LEU A 366 -0.42 -8.99 -31.96
CA LEU A 366 -1.71 -8.62 -31.38
C LEU A 366 -1.69 -7.19 -30.81
N SER A 367 -0.61 -6.80 -30.13
CA SER A 367 -0.43 -5.44 -29.61
C SER A 367 -0.42 -4.39 -30.72
N ASN A 368 0.29 -4.68 -31.82
CA ASN A 368 0.36 -3.81 -33.00
C ASN A 368 -1.00 -3.66 -33.68
N GLN A 369 -1.72 -4.77 -33.89
CA GLN A 369 -3.05 -4.75 -34.52
C GLN A 369 -4.10 -4.01 -33.68
N LEU A 370 -4.03 -4.13 -32.36
CA LEU A 370 -4.93 -3.40 -31.46
C LEU A 370 -4.73 -1.89 -31.50
N ASN A 371 -3.54 -1.41 -31.87
CA ASN A 371 -3.09 -0.06 -31.54
C ASN A 371 -3.24 0.19 -30.02
N ILE A 372 -2.38 -0.47 -29.25
CA ILE A 372 -2.58 -0.64 -27.81
C ILE A 372 -2.76 0.68 -27.02
N ASP A 373 -2.09 1.74 -27.45
CA ASP A 373 -2.19 3.06 -26.81
C ASP A 373 -3.58 3.70 -27.05
N GLU A 374 -4.15 3.54 -28.23
CA GLU A 374 -5.50 4.02 -28.56
C GLU A 374 -6.57 3.27 -27.76
N VAL A 375 -6.43 1.94 -27.64
CA VAL A 375 -7.34 1.11 -26.84
C VAL A 375 -7.24 1.50 -25.37
N ARG A 376 -6.03 1.74 -24.85
CA ARG A 376 -5.82 2.21 -23.47
C ARG A 376 -6.52 3.54 -23.22
N LEU A 377 -6.28 4.54 -24.08
CA LEU A 377 -6.88 5.86 -23.93
C LEU A 377 -8.41 5.79 -23.97
N THR A 378 -8.96 4.94 -24.84
CA THR A 378 -10.41 4.74 -24.94
C THR A 378 -10.97 4.05 -23.70
N LEU A 379 -10.30 3.02 -23.20
CA LEU A 379 -10.71 2.29 -22.01
C LEU A 379 -10.63 3.18 -20.76
N ASP A 380 -9.58 3.99 -20.64
CA ASP A 380 -9.43 5.00 -19.58
C ASP A 380 -10.55 6.04 -19.63
N ALA A 381 -10.91 6.54 -20.82
CA ALA A 381 -12.01 7.50 -20.98
C ALA A 381 -13.35 6.90 -20.54
N ARG A 382 -13.67 5.69 -21.00
CA ARG A 382 -14.89 4.97 -20.59
C ARG A 382 -14.91 4.65 -19.09
N ALA A 383 -13.76 4.34 -18.50
CA ALA A 383 -13.65 4.09 -17.05
C ALA A 383 -13.94 5.35 -16.23
N ARG A 384 -13.54 6.53 -16.70
CA ARG A 384 -13.86 7.81 -16.03
C ARG A 384 -15.36 8.11 -16.04
N GLU A 385 -16.05 7.76 -17.11
CA GLU A 385 -17.50 7.94 -17.24
C GLU A 385 -18.26 6.93 -16.37
N ALA A 386 -17.84 5.66 -16.39
CA ALA A 386 -18.50 4.59 -15.63
C ALA A 386 -18.20 4.65 -14.12
N TYR A 387 -16.98 5.05 -13.74
CA TYR A 387 -16.50 5.05 -12.36
C TYR A 387 -15.82 6.38 -11.99
N PRO A 388 -16.57 7.51 -11.99
CA PRO A 388 -15.99 8.82 -11.70
C PRO A 388 -15.39 8.93 -10.29
N ALA A 389 -15.94 8.21 -9.30
CA ALA A 389 -15.42 8.18 -7.94
C ALA A 389 -14.05 7.48 -7.83
N ASP A 390 -13.83 6.41 -8.61
CA ASP A 390 -12.51 5.76 -8.71
C ASP A 390 -11.48 6.72 -9.33
N PHE A 391 -11.88 7.60 -10.26
CA PHE A 391 -10.98 8.58 -10.88
C PHE A 391 -10.58 9.70 -9.90
N THR A 392 -11.55 10.24 -9.16
CA THR A 392 -11.34 11.35 -8.22
C THR A 392 -10.83 10.91 -6.85
N GLY A 393 -10.88 9.60 -6.55
CA GLY A 393 -10.44 9.05 -5.27
C GLY A 393 -11.43 9.27 -4.13
N LEU A 394 -12.73 9.30 -4.44
CA LEU A 394 -13.83 9.55 -3.51
C LEU A 394 -14.64 8.29 -3.16
N VAL A 395 -14.05 7.10 -3.32
CA VAL A 395 -14.66 5.82 -2.94
C VAL A 395 -14.46 5.60 -1.43
N GLU A 396 -15.56 5.45 -0.69
CA GLU A 396 -15.57 5.27 0.77
C GLU A 396 -15.44 3.80 1.20
N GLY A 397 -15.91 2.87 0.37
CA GLY A 397 -15.92 1.44 0.63
C GLY A 397 -15.91 0.64 -0.66
N ILE A 398 -15.51 -0.64 -0.60
CA ILE A 398 -15.71 -1.57 -1.72
C ILE A 398 -16.01 -2.97 -1.20
N ASP A 399 -17.11 -3.56 -1.67
CA ASP A 399 -17.43 -4.96 -1.39
C ASP A 399 -17.06 -5.91 -2.56
N GLU A 400 -17.29 -7.21 -2.37
CA GLU A 400 -16.96 -8.23 -3.38
C GLU A 400 -17.79 -8.10 -4.66
N GLU A 401 -19.05 -7.67 -4.55
CA GLU A 401 -19.92 -7.52 -5.70
C GLU A 401 -19.49 -6.30 -6.52
N GLU A 402 -19.12 -5.21 -5.87
CA GLU A 402 -18.54 -4.02 -6.51
C GLU A 402 -17.20 -4.29 -7.19
N VAL A 403 -16.36 -5.15 -6.60
CA VAL A 403 -15.11 -5.64 -7.22
C VAL A 403 -15.45 -6.45 -8.48
N LYS A 404 -16.40 -7.37 -8.38
CA LYS A 404 -16.83 -8.23 -9.49
C LYS A 404 -17.44 -7.41 -10.62
N GLN A 405 -18.30 -6.44 -10.32
CA GLN A 405 -18.88 -5.53 -11.31
C GLN A 405 -17.82 -4.78 -12.10
N ARG A 406 -16.79 -4.23 -11.45
CA ARG A 406 -15.66 -3.56 -12.12
C ARG A 406 -14.85 -4.53 -12.99
N TRP A 407 -14.63 -5.76 -12.54
CA TRP A 407 -13.92 -6.77 -13.32
C TRP A 407 -14.72 -7.23 -14.55
N ASP A 408 -16.01 -7.47 -14.40
CA ASP A 408 -16.92 -7.87 -15.47
C ASP A 408 -17.10 -6.73 -16.49
N TRP A 409 -17.21 -5.49 -16.03
CA TRP A 409 -17.21 -4.30 -16.88
C TRP A 409 -15.90 -4.18 -17.67
N LEU A 410 -14.75 -4.35 -17.02
CA LEU A 410 -13.44 -4.26 -17.65
C LEU A 410 -13.29 -5.32 -18.74
N ARG A 411 -13.69 -6.56 -18.44
CA ARG A 411 -13.72 -7.67 -19.39
C ARG A 411 -14.55 -7.33 -20.62
N THR A 412 -15.81 -6.92 -20.38
CA THR A 412 -16.78 -6.68 -21.45
C THR A 412 -16.30 -5.53 -22.34
N THR A 413 -15.91 -4.41 -21.72
CA THR A 413 -15.45 -3.21 -22.43
C THR A 413 -14.16 -3.47 -23.21
N PHE A 414 -13.19 -4.20 -22.63
CA PHE A 414 -11.96 -4.57 -23.34
C PHE A 414 -12.27 -5.46 -24.55
N LEU A 415 -13.10 -6.50 -24.37
CA LEU A 415 -13.44 -7.42 -25.46
C LEU A 415 -14.17 -6.71 -26.60
N GLU A 416 -15.11 -5.81 -26.31
CA GLU A 416 -15.76 -4.98 -27.33
C GLU A 416 -14.75 -4.16 -28.14
N LEU A 417 -13.82 -3.47 -27.45
CA LEU A 417 -12.79 -2.67 -28.11
C LEU A 417 -11.82 -3.53 -28.93
N ALA A 418 -11.44 -4.69 -28.39
CA ALA A 418 -10.51 -5.61 -29.04
C ALA A 418 -11.13 -6.26 -30.28
N GLN A 419 -12.39 -6.70 -30.19
CA GLN A 419 -13.12 -7.35 -31.30
C GLN A 419 -13.44 -6.39 -32.46
N ALA A 420 -13.39 -5.07 -32.23
CA ALA A 420 -13.48 -4.09 -33.31
C ALA A 420 -12.21 -4.06 -34.20
N LYS A 421 -11.08 -4.59 -33.72
CA LYS A 421 -9.78 -4.57 -34.43
C LYS A 421 -9.17 -5.96 -34.66
N LEU A 422 -9.54 -6.96 -33.86
CA LEU A 422 -9.03 -8.33 -33.91
C LEU A 422 -10.15 -9.33 -34.22
N ARG A 423 -9.77 -10.55 -34.63
CA ARG A 423 -10.72 -11.66 -34.67
C ARG A 423 -11.17 -12.03 -33.25
N SER A 424 -12.36 -12.60 -33.12
CA SER A 424 -12.93 -12.95 -31.80
C SER A 424 -12.02 -13.89 -31.01
N ASP A 425 -11.44 -14.91 -31.65
CA ASP A 425 -10.52 -15.85 -31.00
C ASP A 425 -9.25 -15.16 -30.46
N GLU A 426 -8.70 -14.20 -31.21
CA GLU A 426 -7.52 -13.42 -30.82
C GLU A 426 -7.80 -12.50 -29.64
N ALA A 427 -8.94 -11.80 -29.65
CA ALA A 427 -9.38 -10.95 -28.53
C ALA A 427 -9.55 -11.78 -27.24
N TYR A 428 -10.12 -12.99 -27.34
CA TYR A 428 -10.25 -13.89 -26.19
C TYR A 428 -8.90 -14.45 -25.72
N VAL A 429 -7.97 -14.74 -26.63
CA VAL A 429 -6.61 -15.16 -26.26
C VAL A 429 -5.91 -14.07 -25.44
N LEU A 430 -6.04 -12.80 -25.82
CA LEU A 430 -5.50 -11.68 -25.03
C LEU A 430 -6.16 -11.56 -23.66
N TRP A 431 -7.50 -11.57 -23.61
CA TRP A 431 -8.20 -11.48 -22.33
C TRP A 431 -7.78 -12.60 -21.37
N ARG A 432 -7.70 -13.84 -21.88
CA ARG A 432 -7.23 -14.98 -21.08
C ARG A 432 -5.78 -14.81 -20.63
N ALA A 433 -4.90 -14.29 -21.48
CA ALA A 433 -3.53 -14.02 -21.08
C ALA A 433 -3.48 -13.03 -19.91
N PHE A 434 -4.35 -12.01 -19.90
CA PHE A 434 -4.44 -11.06 -18.79
C PHE A 434 -4.98 -11.71 -17.51
N ASP A 435 -6.16 -12.32 -17.58
CA ASP A 435 -6.85 -12.90 -16.44
C ASP A 435 -6.01 -14.02 -15.79
N GLU A 436 -5.46 -14.92 -16.60
CA GLU A 436 -4.71 -16.06 -16.10
C GLU A 436 -3.30 -15.69 -15.60
N THR A 437 -2.64 -14.71 -16.24
CA THR A 437 -1.39 -14.16 -15.71
C THR A 437 -1.64 -13.47 -14.37
N PHE A 438 -2.70 -12.67 -14.27
CA PHE A 438 -3.08 -12.00 -13.02
C PHE A 438 -3.34 -13.03 -11.91
N ALA A 439 -4.17 -14.04 -12.17
CA ALA A 439 -4.49 -15.10 -11.23
C ALA A 439 -3.26 -15.91 -10.79
N ALA A 440 -2.37 -16.25 -11.74
CA ALA A 440 -1.15 -17.03 -11.47
C ALA A 440 -0.07 -16.22 -10.75
N SER A 441 0.00 -14.91 -10.99
CA SER A 441 1.07 -14.04 -10.46
C SER A 441 0.69 -13.29 -9.19
N HIS A 442 -0.59 -13.21 -8.81
CA HIS A 442 -1.11 -12.33 -7.77
C HIS A 442 -0.34 -12.33 -6.43
N SER A 443 0.22 -13.48 -6.02
CA SER A 443 0.99 -13.56 -4.76
C SER A 443 2.37 -12.90 -4.84
N GLN A 444 2.90 -12.65 -6.04
CA GLN A 444 4.24 -12.12 -6.28
C GLN A 444 4.23 -10.80 -7.07
N VAL A 445 3.28 -10.63 -7.98
CA VAL A 445 3.09 -9.43 -8.80
C VAL A 445 1.66 -8.95 -8.62
N ARG A 446 1.49 -7.95 -7.76
CA ARG A 446 0.19 -7.29 -7.55
C ARG A 446 0.08 -6.09 -8.48
N PRO A 447 -1.14 -5.68 -8.89
CA PRO A 447 -1.37 -4.39 -9.51
C PRO A 447 -0.81 -3.33 -8.57
N ARG A 448 0.18 -2.59 -9.07
CA ARG A 448 0.77 -1.47 -8.34
C ARG A 448 0.16 -0.21 -8.91
N PRO A 449 -0.22 0.77 -8.06
CA PRO A 449 -0.44 2.11 -8.53
C PRO A 449 0.84 2.57 -9.20
N SER A 450 0.73 2.78 -10.48
CA SER A 450 1.72 3.40 -11.31
C SER A 450 2.07 4.79 -10.75
N ARG A 451 3.36 5.11 -10.76
CA ARG A 451 3.86 6.40 -10.26
C ARG A 451 3.55 7.43 -11.34
N ASP A 452 2.66 8.39 -11.02
CA ASP A 452 2.33 9.60 -11.82
C ASP A 452 1.16 9.46 -12.81
N HIS A 453 0.02 8.94 -12.32
CA HIS A 453 -1.19 8.79 -13.13
C HIS A 453 -2.21 9.91 -12.95
N ALA A 454 -3.05 10.09 -13.97
CA ALA A 454 -4.07 11.13 -14.10
C ALA A 454 -5.22 11.06 -13.08
N TYR A 455 -5.24 10.04 -12.23
CA TYR A 455 -6.30 9.75 -11.26
C TYR A 455 -5.76 9.71 -9.83
N ALA A 456 -6.66 9.88 -8.84
CA ALA A 456 -6.31 9.78 -7.43
C ALA A 456 -6.54 8.36 -6.89
N ALA A 457 -5.66 7.90 -5.99
CA ALA A 457 -5.94 6.70 -5.20
C ALA A 457 -6.81 7.08 -4.00
N TYR A 458 -7.81 6.27 -3.68
CA TYR A 458 -8.59 6.36 -2.44
C TYR A 458 -8.01 5.44 -1.36
N ALA A 459 -8.43 5.64 -0.11
CA ALA A 459 -7.95 4.85 1.02
C ALA A 459 -9.11 4.10 1.68
N LEU A 460 -9.00 2.77 1.74
CA LEU A 460 -9.97 1.92 2.42
C LEU A 460 -9.43 1.50 3.76
N GLN A 461 -10.20 1.72 4.82
CA GLN A 461 -9.83 1.28 6.15
C GLN A 461 -9.86 -0.24 6.24
N TYR A 462 -8.94 -0.81 7.00
CA TYR A 462 -9.05 -2.21 7.34
C TYR A 462 -10.09 -2.44 8.44
N ASN A 463 -10.55 -3.68 8.54
CA ASN A 463 -11.39 -4.14 9.65
C ASN A 463 -10.67 -4.02 11.01
N ASP A 464 -11.44 -4.11 12.09
CA ASP A 464 -10.96 -3.88 13.46
C ASP A 464 -9.79 -4.78 13.86
N VAL A 465 -9.72 -6.01 13.34
CA VAL A 465 -8.61 -6.93 13.62
C VAL A 465 -7.31 -6.40 13.03
N VAL A 466 -7.28 -6.03 11.75
CA VAL A 466 -6.04 -5.50 11.14
C VAL A 466 -5.69 -4.14 11.72
N ARG A 467 -6.72 -3.32 11.95
CA ARG A 467 -6.56 -1.96 12.49
C ARG A 467 -5.97 -1.99 13.90
N SER A 468 -6.15 -3.07 14.65
CA SER A 468 -5.54 -3.24 15.98
C SER A 468 -4.01 -3.16 15.97
N PHE A 469 -3.35 -3.52 14.86
CA PHE A 469 -1.91 -3.31 14.68
C PHE A 469 -1.57 -1.82 14.73
N HIS A 470 -2.24 -1.03 13.89
CA HIS A 470 -2.05 0.41 13.79
C HIS A 470 -2.40 1.11 15.11
N GLU A 471 -3.54 0.78 15.70
CA GLU A 471 -3.99 1.34 16.98
C GLU A 471 -3.00 1.06 18.11
N ARG A 472 -2.47 -0.17 18.19
CA ARG A 472 -1.46 -0.53 19.19
C ARG A 472 -0.17 0.23 18.97
N LEU A 473 0.30 0.34 17.73
CA LEU A 473 1.49 1.11 17.41
C LEU A 473 1.32 2.58 17.82
N VAL A 474 0.21 3.21 17.46
CA VAL A 474 -0.11 4.60 17.82
C VAL A 474 -0.15 4.77 19.34
N MET A 475 -0.77 3.84 20.05
CA MET A 475 -0.82 3.85 21.51
C MET A 475 0.59 3.74 22.12
N ARG A 476 1.40 2.80 21.63
CA ARG A 476 2.77 2.59 22.11
C ARG A 476 3.64 3.82 21.88
N ILE A 477 3.50 4.49 20.74
CA ILE A 477 4.20 5.75 20.46
C ILE A 477 3.71 6.86 21.39
N ALA A 478 2.39 7.03 21.54
CA ALA A 478 1.84 8.12 22.35
C ALA A 478 2.18 8.01 23.84
N LEU A 479 2.34 6.79 24.36
CA LEU A 479 2.56 6.52 25.78
C LEU A 479 4.00 6.09 26.13
N GLY A 480 4.82 5.74 25.13
CA GLY A 480 6.16 5.23 25.33
C GLY A 480 6.18 3.94 26.16
N ASP A 481 7.15 3.83 27.07
CA ASP A 481 7.38 2.64 27.91
C ASP A 481 6.29 2.40 28.99
N THR A 482 5.29 3.27 29.09
CA THR A 482 4.20 3.14 30.09
C THR A 482 3.08 2.17 29.68
N VAL A 483 3.24 1.49 28.54
CA VAL A 483 2.24 0.56 27.93
C VAL A 483 2.57 -0.89 28.17
#